data_AF-A0A3S3S6G9-F1
#
_entry.id   AF-A0A3S3S6G9-F1
#
_cell.length_a   1.000
_cell.length_b   1.000
_cell.length_c   1.000
_cell.angle_alpha   90.00
_cell.angle_beta   90.00
_cell.angle_gamma   90.00
#
_symmetry.space_group_name_H-M   'P 1'
#
loop_
_entity.id
_entity.type
_entity.pdbx_description
1 polymer ?
#
loop_
_entity_poly.entity_id
_entity_poly.type
_entity_poly.pdbx_seq_one_letter_code
_entity_poly.pdbx_strand_id
1 'polypeptide(L)'
;MPSGGVDIFGCNRQVLEAILSIAEPNSSLVVQLFWVGFRREFVPYHRREREHGKSAWGMGRRLRYMMDSIFSFSDFPIVLTLWVGIAGCILSLVFAAVTVIARLLGRIDSAGYTTLVLLIVGFGSAILAVQGILGCYLWRAVENTKSRPLRIISRIVDGTSA
;
A
#
# COMPACT_ATOMS: atom_id res chain seq x y z
N MET A 1 -15.25 -0.61 -9.74
CA MET A 1 -15.32 -1.96 -9.13
C MET A 1 -16.75 -2.16 -8.62
N PRO A 2 -17.40 -3.32 -8.87
CA PRO A 2 -18.78 -3.54 -8.45
C PRO A 2 -18.91 -3.58 -6.92
N SER A 3 -20.07 -3.15 -6.40
CA SER A 3 -20.40 -3.19 -4.98
C SER A 3 -20.41 -4.64 -4.48
N GLY A 4 -19.38 -5.03 -3.72
CA GLY A 4 -19.19 -6.41 -3.22
C GLY A 4 -18.00 -7.18 -3.79
N GLY A 5 -17.29 -6.61 -4.78
CA GLY A 5 -16.12 -7.24 -5.40
C GLY A 5 -16.46 -8.32 -6.44
N VAL A 6 -15.43 -9.02 -6.92
CA VAL A 6 -15.53 -10.02 -7.99
C VAL A 6 -15.02 -11.37 -7.47
N ASP A 7 -15.88 -12.39 -7.48
CA ASP A 7 -15.50 -13.76 -7.10
C ASP A 7 -15.21 -14.63 -8.32
N ILE A 8 -15.94 -14.42 -9.42
CA ILE A 8 -15.89 -15.21 -10.65
C ILE A 8 -15.76 -14.23 -11.82
N PHE A 9 -14.92 -14.59 -12.80
CA PHE A 9 -14.77 -13.84 -14.03
C PHE A 9 -14.56 -14.81 -15.21
N GLY A 10 -15.02 -14.41 -16.39
CA GLY A 10 -14.70 -15.05 -17.66
C GLY A 10 -13.88 -14.10 -18.51
N CYS A 11 -12.94 -14.63 -19.29
CA CYS A 11 -12.12 -13.83 -20.18
C CYS A 11 -11.89 -14.57 -21.51
N ASN A 12 -11.70 -13.81 -22.58
CA ASN A 12 -11.33 -14.37 -23.88
C ASN A 12 -9.80 -14.62 -23.94
N ARG A 13 -9.35 -15.27 -25.01
CA ARG A 13 -7.92 -15.58 -25.24
C ARG A 13 -7.03 -14.34 -25.17
N GLN A 14 -7.47 -13.21 -25.74
CA GLN A 14 -6.70 -11.97 -25.77
C GLN A 14 -6.46 -11.42 -24.36
N VAL A 15 -7.50 -11.40 -23.51
CA VAL A 15 -7.38 -10.96 -22.11
C VAL A 15 -6.51 -11.93 -21.31
N LEU A 16 -6.65 -13.24 -21.54
CA LEU A 16 -5.82 -14.26 -20.90
C LEU A 16 -4.34 -14.04 -21.19
N GLU A 17 -3.97 -13.85 -22.46
CA GLU A 17 -2.58 -13.63 -22.87
C GLU A 17 -2.01 -12.33 -22.29
N ALA A 18 -2.80 -11.25 -22.27
CA ALA A 18 -2.39 -10.00 -21.65
C ALA A 18 -2.11 -10.17 -20.15
N ILE A 19 -2.99 -10.85 -19.40
CA ILE A 19 -2.79 -11.12 -17.97
C ILE A 19 -1.56 -12.00 -17.75
N LEU A 20 -1.35 -13.04 -18.56
CA LEU A 20 -0.21 -13.95 -18.43
C LEU A 20 1.14 -13.28 -18.72
N SER A 21 1.15 -12.16 -19.46
CA SER A 21 2.36 -11.37 -19.70
C SER A 21 2.81 -10.52 -18.48
N ILE A 22 1.93 -10.31 -17.49
CA ILE A 22 2.23 -9.50 -16.31
C ILE A 22 3.02 -10.34 -15.30
N ALA A 23 4.31 -10.07 -15.19
CA ALA A 23 5.23 -10.77 -14.28
C ALA A 23 5.47 -10.03 -12.94
N GLU A 24 4.45 -9.36 -12.40
CA GLU A 24 4.58 -8.60 -11.15
C GLU A 24 4.41 -9.49 -9.91
N PRO A 25 5.45 -9.65 -9.06
CA PRO A 25 5.31 -10.30 -7.76
C PRO A 25 4.43 -9.47 -6.82
N ASN A 26 3.58 -10.14 -6.03
CA ASN A 26 2.63 -9.53 -5.07
C ASN A 26 1.52 -8.68 -5.70
N SER A 27 1.05 -9.10 -6.88
CA SER A 27 -0.07 -8.50 -7.59
C SER A 27 -1.40 -9.22 -7.29
N SER A 28 -2.51 -8.49 -7.37
CA SER A 28 -3.86 -9.02 -7.25
C SER A 28 -4.44 -9.24 -8.63
N LEU A 29 -4.84 -10.48 -8.92
CA LEU A 29 -5.43 -10.85 -10.21
C LEU A 29 -6.69 -10.02 -10.53
N VAL A 30 -7.51 -9.71 -9.51
CA VAL A 30 -8.68 -8.84 -9.70
C VAL A 30 -8.25 -7.46 -10.17
N VAL A 31 -7.23 -6.86 -9.54
CA VAL A 31 -6.74 -5.54 -9.94
C VAL A 31 -6.18 -5.57 -11.37
N GLN A 32 -5.40 -6.60 -11.72
CA GLN A 32 -4.87 -6.77 -13.08
C GLN A 32 -5.98 -6.85 -14.13
N LEU A 33 -7.05 -7.62 -13.87
CA LEU A 33 -8.25 -7.71 -14.72
C LEU A 33 -8.89 -6.34 -14.97
N PHE A 34 -8.95 -5.49 -13.94
CA PHE A 34 -9.49 -4.14 -14.11
C PHE A 34 -8.52 -3.22 -14.85
N TRP A 35 -7.21 -3.39 -14.65
CA TRP A 35 -6.14 -2.56 -15.20
C TRP A 35 -5.95 -2.75 -16.71
N VAL A 36 -6.03 -3.98 -17.23
CA VAL A 36 -5.84 -4.27 -18.68
C VAL A 36 -6.83 -3.58 -19.63
N GLY A 37 -7.86 -2.90 -19.11
CA GLY A 37 -8.62 -1.92 -19.90
C GLY A 37 -9.60 -2.47 -20.95
N PHE A 38 -9.63 -3.79 -21.20
CA PHE A 38 -10.54 -4.40 -22.17
C PHE A 38 -12.03 -4.16 -21.87
N ARG A 39 -12.86 -4.34 -22.92
CA ARG A 39 -14.33 -4.32 -22.83
C ARG A 39 -14.78 -5.33 -21.78
N ARG A 40 -15.62 -4.88 -20.86
CA ARG A 40 -16.13 -5.69 -19.75
C ARG A 40 -17.62 -5.44 -19.56
N GLU A 41 -18.31 -6.47 -19.10
CA GLU A 41 -19.72 -6.43 -18.74
C GLU A 41 -19.90 -7.10 -17.38
N PHE A 42 -20.79 -6.57 -16.55
CA PHE A 42 -21.03 -7.08 -15.21
C PHE A 42 -22.31 -7.91 -15.21
N VAL A 43 -22.21 -9.18 -14.80
CA VAL A 43 -23.36 -10.05 -14.60
C VAL A 43 -23.66 -10.10 -13.09
N PRO A 44 -24.71 -9.41 -12.62
CA PRO A 44 -25.06 -9.44 -11.19
C PRO A 44 -25.58 -10.83 -10.82
N TYR A 45 -25.21 -11.29 -9.63
CA TYR A 45 -25.75 -12.51 -9.03
C TYR A 45 -25.96 -12.29 -7.53
N HIS A 46 -26.92 -13.00 -6.95
CA HIS A 46 -27.14 -12.96 -5.51
C HIS A 46 -26.20 -13.97 -4.84
N ARG A 47 -25.29 -13.49 -3.99
CA ARG A 47 -24.48 -14.38 -3.14
C ARG A 47 -25.40 -15.03 -2.11
N ARG A 48 -25.39 -16.36 -2.03
CA ARG A 48 -26.01 -17.09 -0.93
C ARG A 48 -25.10 -17.05 0.29
N GLU A 49 -25.71 -16.97 1.46
CA GLU A 49 -24.97 -17.07 2.72
C GLU A 49 -24.36 -18.47 2.85
N ARG A 50 -23.15 -18.56 3.41
CA ARG A 50 -22.51 -19.87 3.63
C ARG A 50 -23.28 -20.60 4.73
N GLU A 51 -23.83 -21.77 4.39
CA GLU A 51 -24.55 -22.59 5.36
C GLU A 51 -23.61 -23.36 6.30
N HIS A 52 -22.38 -23.64 5.88
CA HIS A 52 -21.41 -24.43 6.64
C HIS A 52 -20.00 -23.79 6.62
N GLY A 53 -19.33 -23.84 7.77
CA GLY A 53 -17.95 -23.36 7.97
C GLY A 53 -17.84 -21.91 8.47
N LYS A 54 -16.73 -21.60 9.15
CA LYS A 54 -16.39 -20.22 9.55
C LYS A 54 -15.56 -19.57 8.45
N SER A 55 -15.84 -18.30 8.16
CA SER A 55 -15.03 -17.51 7.24
C SER A 55 -13.56 -17.55 7.65
N ALA A 56 -12.70 -18.09 6.80
CA ALA A 56 -11.25 -17.96 6.96
C ALA A 56 -10.80 -16.48 6.91
N TRP A 57 -11.67 -15.58 6.45
CA TRP A 57 -11.42 -14.14 6.39
C TRP A 57 -11.78 -13.44 7.70
N GLY A 58 -10.89 -13.54 8.70
CA GLY A 58 -10.97 -12.77 9.95
C GLY A 58 -10.52 -11.30 9.78
N MET A 59 -10.96 -10.40 10.68
CA MET A 59 -10.74 -8.95 10.58
C MET A 59 -9.27 -8.55 10.33
N GLY A 60 -8.32 -9.14 11.07
CA GLY A 60 -6.90 -8.86 10.89
C GLY A 60 -6.33 -9.31 9.55
N ARG A 61 -6.89 -10.37 8.94
CA ARG A 61 -6.53 -10.78 7.57
C ARG A 61 -7.05 -9.77 6.54
N ARG A 62 -8.25 -9.21 6.76
CA ARG A 62 -8.81 -8.16 5.90
C ARG A 62 -7.96 -6.88 5.95
N LEU A 63 -7.57 -6.47 7.16
CA LEU A 63 -6.75 -5.28 7.35
C LEU A 63 -5.38 -5.43 6.69
N ARG A 64 -4.70 -6.57 6.88
CA ARG A 64 -3.44 -6.86 6.18
C ARG A 64 -3.60 -6.82 4.66
N TYR A 65 -4.64 -7.48 4.14
CA TYR A 65 -4.92 -7.48 2.71
C TYR A 65 -5.17 -6.07 2.15
N MET A 66 -5.90 -5.24 2.90
CA MET A 66 -6.13 -3.83 2.56
C MET A 66 -4.83 -3.03 2.54
N MET A 67 -4.00 -3.16 3.59
CA MET A 67 -2.71 -2.48 3.66
C MET A 67 -1.79 -2.92 2.51
N ASP A 68 -1.70 -4.23 2.25
CA ASP A 68 -0.93 -4.75 1.10
C ASP A 68 -1.44 -4.21 -0.22
N SER A 69 -2.76 -4.12 -0.40
CA SER A 69 -3.36 -3.58 -1.62
C SER A 69 -3.05 -2.10 -1.80
N ILE A 70 -3.14 -1.30 -0.73
CA ILE A 70 -2.80 0.13 -0.75
C ILE A 70 -1.32 0.32 -1.09
N PHE A 71 -0.41 -0.43 -0.45
CA PHE A 71 1.02 -0.32 -0.71
C PHE A 71 1.44 -0.91 -2.08
N SER A 72 0.71 -1.89 -2.61
CA SER A 72 0.98 -2.48 -3.94
C SER A 72 0.55 -1.58 -5.08
N PHE A 73 -0.58 -0.89 -4.94
CA PHE A 73 -1.27 -0.28 -6.07
C PHE A 73 -1.51 1.21 -5.94
N SER A 74 -1.03 1.84 -4.85
CA SER A 74 -1.17 3.27 -4.65
C SER A 74 0.12 3.89 -4.13
N ASP A 75 0.40 5.08 -4.64
CA ASP A 75 1.40 6.03 -4.16
C ASP A 75 0.87 6.91 -3.01
N PHE A 76 -0.42 6.81 -2.69
CA PHE A 76 -1.09 7.62 -1.68
C PHE A 76 -0.36 7.68 -0.33
N PRO A 77 0.13 6.56 0.26
CA PRO A 77 0.91 6.62 1.51
C PRO A 77 2.16 7.48 1.41
N ILE A 78 2.92 7.37 0.31
CA ILE A 78 4.13 8.19 0.09
C ILE A 78 3.74 9.65 -0.07
N VAL A 79 2.76 9.92 -0.94
CA VAL A 79 2.31 11.29 -1.23
C VAL A 79 1.76 11.96 0.03
N LEU A 80 1.01 11.23 0.87
CA LEU A 80 0.54 11.72 2.17
C LEU A 80 1.72 12.09 3.08
N THR A 81 2.72 11.21 3.22
CA THR A 81 3.90 11.53 4.04
C THR A 81 4.69 12.72 3.50
N LEU A 82 4.75 12.88 2.18
CA LEU A 82 5.38 14.04 1.55
C LEU A 82 4.65 15.33 1.93
N TRP A 83 3.31 15.36 1.82
CA TRP A 83 2.52 16.53 2.21
C TRP A 83 2.60 16.85 3.69
N VAL A 84 2.57 15.83 4.56
CA VAL A 84 2.78 16.00 6.01
C VAL A 84 4.17 16.56 6.29
N GLY A 85 5.20 16.09 5.58
CA GLY A 85 6.55 16.61 5.68
C GLY A 85 6.68 18.07 5.24
N ILE A 86 6.06 18.43 4.12
CA ILE A 86 6.02 19.82 3.62
C ILE A 86 5.32 20.73 4.63
N ALA A 87 4.15 20.33 5.13
CA ALA A 87 3.41 21.08 6.16
C ALA A 87 4.24 21.23 7.44
N GLY A 88 4.92 20.17 7.88
CA GLY A 88 5.82 20.19 9.02
C GLY A 88 7.03 21.12 8.83
N CYS A 89 7.60 21.17 7.63
CA CYS A 89 8.70 22.08 7.29
C CYS A 89 8.25 23.55 7.38
N ILE A 90 7.09 23.88 6.81
CA ILE A 90 6.51 25.23 6.89
C ILE A 90 6.26 25.61 8.35
N LEU A 91 5.64 24.72 9.14
CA LEU A 91 5.36 24.97 10.54
C LEU A 91 6.63 25.15 11.37
N SER A 92 7.67 24.34 11.11
CA SER A 92 8.98 24.46 11.76
C SER A 92 9.65 25.80 11.45
N LEU A 93 9.56 26.26 10.20
CA LEU A 93 10.13 27.54 9.77
C LEU A 93 9.43 28.73 10.45
N VAL A 94 8.11 28.68 10.57
CA VAL A 94 7.32 29.67 11.33
C VAL A 94 7.70 29.64 12.81
N PHE A 95 7.78 28.45 13.42
CA PHE A 95 8.11 28.29 14.84
C PHE A 95 9.53 28.78 15.14
N ALA A 96 10.49 28.50 14.26
CA ALA A 96 11.85 28.99 14.33
C ALA A 96 11.89 30.53 14.24
N ALA A 97 11.20 31.13 13.27
CA ALA A 97 11.13 32.58 13.12
C ALA A 97 10.54 33.27 14.37
N VAL A 98 9.43 32.75 14.89
CA VAL A 98 8.80 33.27 16.12
C VAL A 98 9.74 33.15 17.32
N THR A 99 10.43 32.02 17.47
CA THR A 99 11.36 31.78 18.59
C THR A 99 12.57 32.72 18.52
N VAL A 100 13.13 32.93 17.32
CA VAL A 100 14.26 33.86 17.12
C VAL A 100 13.83 35.30 17.43
N ILE A 101 12.67 35.74 16.93
CA ILE A 101 12.14 37.09 17.20
C ILE A 101 11.90 37.28 18.70
N ALA A 102 11.27 36.30 19.37
CA ALA A 102 11.02 36.35 20.81
C ALA A 102 12.33 36.37 21.64
N ARG A 103 13.38 35.68 21.18
CA ARG A 103 14.72 35.72 21.78
C ARG A 103 15.38 37.09 21.63
N LEU A 104 15.29 37.71 20.45
CA LEU A 104 15.83 39.06 20.19
C LEU A 104 15.12 40.15 21.01
N LEU A 105 13.83 39.96 21.29
CA LEU A 105 13.03 40.83 22.17
C LEU A 105 13.30 40.62 23.67
N GLY A 106 14.22 39.72 24.03
CA GLY A 106 14.55 39.44 25.44
C GLY A 106 13.45 38.73 26.23
N ARG A 107 12.47 38.10 25.57
CA ARG A 107 11.30 37.47 26.22
C ARG A 107 11.51 36.00 26.64
N ILE A 108 12.71 35.45 26.46
CA ILE A 108 13.01 34.04 26.72
C ILE A 108 14.19 33.95 27.69
N ASP A 109 13.89 33.60 28.94
CA ASP A 109 14.82 33.57 30.10
C ASP A 109 15.44 32.18 30.40
N SER A 110 15.21 31.15 29.56
CA SER A 110 15.61 29.71 29.73
C SER A 110 14.65 28.91 30.64
N ALA A 111 14.44 27.58 30.56
CA ALA A 111 15.08 26.50 29.80
C ALA A 111 14.07 25.74 28.89
N GLY A 112 14.47 25.49 27.64
CA GLY A 112 13.64 24.82 26.61
C GLY A 112 13.78 23.30 26.57
N TYR A 113 14.36 22.66 27.58
CA TYR A 113 14.76 21.24 27.55
C TYR A 113 13.61 20.29 27.23
N THR A 114 12.47 20.42 27.92
CA THR A 114 11.30 19.55 27.69
C THR A 114 10.75 19.68 26.27
N THR A 115 10.67 20.91 25.75
CA THR A 115 10.24 21.17 24.37
C THR A 115 11.24 20.62 23.36
N LEU A 116 12.54 20.72 23.64
CA LEU A 116 13.62 20.19 22.82
C LEU A 116 13.59 18.66 22.74
N VAL A 117 13.41 17.99 23.89
CA VAL A 117 13.29 16.53 23.95
C VAL A 117 12.03 16.07 23.20
N LEU A 118 10.88 16.72 23.41
CA LEU A 118 9.65 16.38 22.69
C LEU A 118 9.78 16.59 21.17
N LEU A 119 10.43 17.68 20.74
CA LEU A 119 10.71 17.94 19.33
C LEU A 119 11.63 16.88 18.74
N ILE A 120 12.76 16.57 19.39
CA ILE A 120 13.71 15.57 18.90
C ILE A 120 13.04 14.19 18.80
N VAL A 121 12.34 13.75 19.84
CA VAL A 121 11.68 12.43 19.85
C VAL A 121 10.53 12.39 18.84
N GLY A 122 9.74 13.47 18.74
CA GLY A 122 8.63 13.57 17.79
C GLY A 122 9.10 13.55 16.34
N PHE A 123 10.07 14.40 15.98
CA PHE A 123 10.65 14.42 14.64
C PHE A 123 11.45 13.15 14.34
N GLY A 124 12.21 12.61 15.30
CA GLY A 124 12.92 11.34 15.14
C GLY A 124 11.96 10.19 14.83
N SER A 125 10.85 10.11 15.57
CA SER A 125 9.80 9.10 15.34
C SER A 125 9.12 9.29 13.98
N ALA A 126 8.85 10.54 13.57
CA ALA A 126 8.29 10.84 12.26
C ALA A 126 9.24 10.45 11.11
N ILE A 127 10.54 10.75 11.22
CA ILE A 127 11.56 10.37 10.23
C ILE A 127 11.63 8.84 10.10
N LEU A 128 11.64 8.11 11.22
CA LEU A 128 11.63 6.64 11.22
C LEU A 128 10.36 6.08 10.55
N ALA A 129 9.20 6.69 10.81
CA ALA A 129 7.95 6.28 10.16
C ALA A 129 7.99 6.47 8.64
N VAL A 130 8.47 7.63 8.17
CA VAL A 130 8.63 7.92 6.74
C VAL A 130 9.65 6.99 6.09
N GLN A 131 10.78 6.72 6.75
CA GLN A 131 11.78 5.75 6.30
C GLN A 131 11.22 4.33 6.23
N GLY A 132 10.37 3.93 7.18
CA GLY A 132 9.66 2.65 7.13
C GLY A 132 8.77 2.52 5.89
N ILE A 133 8.00 3.57 5.58
CA ILE A 133 7.18 3.62 4.36
C ILE A 133 8.07 3.54 3.12
N LEU A 134 9.11 4.36 3.02
CA LEU A 134 10.05 4.34 1.90
C LEU A 134 10.70 2.95 1.73
N GLY A 135 11.08 2.30 2.83
CA GLY A 135 11.62 0.95 2.86
C GLY A 135 10.65 -0.09 2.28
N CYS A 136 9.35 0.00 2.58
CA CYS A 136 8.34 -0.87 1.98
C CYS A 136 8.26 -0.73 0.45
N TYR A 137 8.33 0.49 -0.07
CA TYR A 137 8.32 0.72 -1.52
C TYR A 137 9.64 0.34 -2.20
N LEU A 138 10.78 0.63 -1.56
CA LEU A 138 12.09 0.23 -2.05
C LEU A 138 12.20 -1.30 -2.11
N TRP A 139 11.72 -2.01 -1.07
CA TRP A 139 11.67 -3.46 -1.06
C TRP A 139 10.85 -4.01 -2.22
N ARG A 140 9.68 -3.44 -2.50
CA ARG A 140 8.82 -3.83 -3.63
C ARG A 140 9.51 -3.58 -4.97
N ALA A 141 10.17 -2.44 -5.15
CA ALA A 141 10.94 -2.15 -6.36
C ALA A 141 12.07 -3.18 -6.55
N VAL A 142 12.80 -3.50 -5.49
CA VAL A 142 13.85 -4.52 -5.50
C VAL A 142 13.28 -5.91 -5.81
N GLU A 143 12.12 -6.27 -5.25
CA GLU A 143 11.47 -7.55 -5.52
C GLU A 143 11.05 -7.69 -6.99
N ASN A 144 10.53 -6.63 -7.60
CA ASN A 144 10.20 -6.59 -9.03
C ASN A 144 11.44 -6.77 -9.92
N THR A 145 12.60 -6.21 -9.52
CA THR A 145 13.85 -6.34 -10.30
C THR A 145 14.44 -7.76 -10.26
N LYS A 146 14.23 -8.52 -9.18
CA LYS A 146 14.80 -9.87 -9.01
C LYS A 146 14.34 -10.87 -10.07
N SER A 147 13.27 -10.59 -10.82
CA SER A 147 12.78 -11.40 -11.95
C SER A 147 12.65 -12.90 -11.64
N ARG A 148 12.28 -13.23 -10.39
CA ARG A 148 12.11 -14.63 -9.94
C ARG A 148 10.81 -15.19 -10.54
N PRO A 149 10.80 -16.46 -10.98
CA PRO A 149 9.58 -17.08 -11.48
C PRO A 149 8.52 -17.13 -10.37
N LEU A 150 7.31 -16.67 -10.67
CA LEU A 150 6.19 -16.59 -9.71
C LEU A 150 5.80 -17.95 -9.11
N ARG A 151 6.04 -19.03 -9.85
CA ARG A 151 5.76 -20.40 -9.43
C ARG A 151 6.78 -21.36 -10.03
N ILE A 152 7.11 -22.39 -9.26
CA ILE A 152 7.92 -23.52 -9.70
C ILE A 152 6.98 -24.72 -9.82
N ILE A 153 6.88 -25.28 -11.03
CA ILE A 153 6.02 -26.45 -11.30
C ILE A 153 6.80 -27.69 -10.84
N SER A 154 6.28 -28.38 -9.82
CA SER A 154 6.90 -29.61 -9.31
C SER A 154 6.55 -30.84 -10.14
N ARG A 155 5.29 -30.94 -10.59
CA ARG A 155 4.78 -32.08 -11.37
C ARG A 155 3.63 -31.62 -12.24
N ILE A 156 3.60 -32.08 -13.48
CA ILE A 156 2.44 -31.99 -14.38
C ILE A 156 1.80 -33.37 -14.39
N VAL A 157 0.50 -33.43 -14.10
CA VAL A 157 -0.28 -34.67 -14.21
C VAL A 157 -1.24 -34.46 -15.37
N ASP A 158 -0.92 -35.05 -16.51
CA ASP A 158 -1.80 -35.02 -17.68
C ASP A 158 -2.96 -35.99 -17.44
N GLY A 159 -4.19 -35.49 -17.60
CA GLY A 159 -5.42 -36.28 -17.42
C GLY A 159 -5.70 -37.29 -18.54
N THR A 160 -4.69 -37.69 -19.31
CA THR A 160 -4.81 -38.56 -20.49
C THR A 160 -4.31 -39.98 -20.21
N SER A 161 -4.71 -40.52 -19.06
CA SER A 161 -4.50 -41.93 -18.71
C SER A 161 -5.84 -42.57 -18.36
N ALA A 162 -6.58 -42.94 -19.40
CA ALA A 162 -7.60 -43.97 -19.40
C ALA A 162 -7.56 -44.69 -20.75
#